data_AF-A0A4Q3C2M2-F1
#
_entry.id   AF-A0A4Q3C2M2-F1
#
_cell.length_a   1.000
_cell.length_b   1.000
_cell.length_c   1.000
_cell.angle_alpha   90.00
_cell.angle_beta   90.00
_cell.angle_gamma   90.00
#
_symmetry.space_group_name_H-M   'P 1'
#
loop_
_entity.id
_entity.type
_entity.pdbx_description
1 polymer ?
#
loop_
_entity_poly.entity_id
_entity_poly.type
_entity_poly.pdbx_seq_one_letter_code
_entity_poly.pdbx_strand_id
1 'polypeptide(L)'
;MALRLEQATVQRLHKLGLDKIGKFIQMPRSVLRRRFGEALLLKLGQALGTEEEAITPLVLVPPYEERLPCLEPIRTKTAIEIAITKLLELLCLRLSTEGLGLRHAVLKGYRLDGKLTQVQIGTNQPSHLVPHLFKLFELKVASIAPGLGIELLVLTATKVEPVLIHQEKLWNGKPGLEDQSLAQLLDRLAGKIGPQAIRRYLPQAQYWPERSLRPAVSLNEQSEDIWQSANPRPIELLNKPEPIQVTAPIPDYPPLNFRYQDELHLIKKADGPERIEREWWLERGEHRDYYVLEDEKGNRYWVFRSGHYQERNSRWFIHGFFA
;
A
#
# COMPACT_ATOMS: atom_id res chain seq x y z
N MET A 1 -12.32 -1.46 40.44
CA MET A 1 -10.94 -1.02 40.18
C MET A 1 -10.84 0.43 39.66
N ALA A 2 -11.74 1.34 40.06
CA ALA A 2 -11.81 2.69 39.45
C ALA A 2 -10.70 3.66 39.89
N LEU A 3 -10.21 3.56 41.13
CA LEU A 3 -9.13 4.41 41.66
C LEU A 3 -7.76 3.73 41.65
N ARG A 4 -7.59 2.57 40.98
CA ARG A 4 -6.31 1.79 40.94
C ARG A 4 -5.63 1.66 42.32
N LEU A 5 -6.44 1.39 43.36
CA LEU A 5 -5.97 1.23 44.73
C LEU A 5 -5.44 -0.19 44.97
N GLU A 6 -4.49 -0.31 45.90
CA GLU A 6 -3.99 -1.59 46.37
C GLU A 6 -5.11 -2.44 46.99
N GLN A 7 -5.05 -3.75 46.76
CA GLN A 7 -6.13 -4.68 47.10
C GLN A 7 -6.47 -4.67 48.61
N ALA A 8 -5.47 -4.52 49.47
CA ALA A 8 -5.65 -4.40 50.93
C ALA A 8 -6.46 -3.15 51.34
N THR A 9 -6.34 -2.04 50.60
CA THR A 9 -7.08 -0.81 50.85
C THR A 9 -8.52 -0.93 50.36
N VAL A 10 -8.73 -1.57 49.21
CA VAL A 10 -10.06 -1.87 48.68
C VAL A 10 -10.85 -2.75 49.65
N GLN A 11 -10.24 -3.80 50.19
CA GLN A 11 -10.88 -4.69 51.16
C GLN A 11 -11.27 -3.95 52.46
N ARG A 12 -10.42 -3.05 52.96
CA ARG A 12 -10.72 -2.23 54.14
C ARG A 12 -11.89 -1.27 53.92
N LEU A 13 -11.93 -0.61 52.76
CA LEU A 13 -13.05 0.25 52.37
C LEU A 13 -14.36 -0.55 52.29
N HIS A 14 -14.31 -1.75 51.70
CA HIS A 14 -15.48 -2.63 51.56
C HIS A 14 -16.01 -3.10 52.93
N LYS A 15 -15.12 -3.44 53.87
CA LYS A 15 -15.51 -3.81 55.26
C LYS A 15 -16.22 -2.68 56.00
N LEU A 16 -16.01 -1.43 55.60
CA LEU A 16 -16.63 -0.24 56.18
C LEU A 16 -17.85 0.24 55.39
N GLY A 17 -18.32 -0.52 54.40
CA GLY A 17 -19.47 -0.17 53.56
C GLY A 17 -19.19 0.91 52.50
N LEU A 18 -17.92 1.26 52.29
CA LEU A 18 -17.45 2.25 51.32
C LEU A 18 -17.11 1.57 49.98
N ASP A 19 -18.14 1.03 49.34
CA ASP A 19 -18.07 0.29 48.06
C ASP A 19 -18.03 1.20 46.81
N LYS A 20 -18.50 2.44 46.93
CA LYS A 20 -18.56 3.43 45.83
C LYS A 20 -17.83 4.72 46.21
N ILE A 21 -17.13 5.32 45.24
CA ILE A 21 -16.37 6.57 45.41
C ILE A 21 -17.27 7.68 45.97
N GLY A 22 -18.50 7.80 45.45
CA GLY A 22 -19.47 8.80 45.91
C GLY A 22 -19.79 8.74 47.41
N LYS A 23 -19.60 7.59 48.08
CA LYS A 23 -19.86 7.44 49.52
C LYS A 23 -18.79 8.08 50.40
N PHE A 24 -17.58 8.30 49.89
CA PHE A 24 -16.48 8.86 50.69
C PHE A 24 -15.79 10.06 50.04
N ILE A 25 -16.17 10.45 48.83
CA ILE A 25 -15.58 11.61 48.13
C ILE A 25 -15.77 12.93 48.88
N GLN A 26 -16.85 13.06 49.66
CA GLN A 26 -17.15 14.23 50.49
C GLN A 26 -16.61 14.13 51.92
N MET A 27 -16.00 13.00 52.30
CA MET A 27 -15.45 12.85 53.66
C MET A 27 -14.23 13.76 53.87
N PRO A 28 -14.00 14.25 55.10
CA PRO A 28 -12.82 15.05 55.39
C PRO A 28 -11.53 14.30 55.06
N ARG A 29 -10.62 14.96 54.33
CA ARG A 29 -9.33 14.38 53.89
C ARG A 29 -8.51 13.84 55.06
N SER A 30 -8.56 14.49 56.23
CA SER A 30 -7.88 14.06 57.46
C SER A 30 -8.33 12.69 57.95
N VAL A 31 -9.63 12.37 57.84
CA VAL A 31 -10.22 11.09 58.24
C VAL A 31 -9.78 9.98 57.29
N LEU A 32 -9.83 10.26 55.98
CA LEU A 32 -9.39 9.32 54.95
C LEU A 32 -7.89 9.04 55.04
N ARG A 33 -7.06 10.07 55.24
CA ARG A 33 -5.60 9.93 55.44
C ARG A 33 -5.27 9.06 56.63
N ARG A 34 -5.90 9.30 57.78
CA ARG A 34 -5.63 8.56 59.02
C ARG A 34 -5.98 7.08 58.92
N ARG A 35 -7.04 6.72 58.18
CA ARG A 35 -7.54 5.33 58.10
C ARG A 35 -6.97 4.54 56.92
N PHE A 36 -6.73 5.19 55.79
CA PHE A 36 -6.38 4.53 54.52
C PHE A 36 -5.06 5.01 53.92
N GLY A 37 -4.40 5.96 54.57
CA GLY A 37 -3.11 6.50 54.14
C GLY A 37 -3.22 7.53 53.01
N GLU A 38 -2.06 7.98 52.58
CA GLU A 38 -1.92 9.05 51.58
C GLU A 38 -2.20 8.56 50.15
N ALA A 39 -1.92 7.28 49.87
CA ALA A 39 -2.14 6.67 48.55
C ALA A 39 -3.60 6.75 48.08
N LEU A 40 -4.57 6.62 49.00
CA LEU A 40 -5.99 6.79 48.68
C LEU A 40 -6.28 8.23 48.25
N LEU A 41 -5.74 9.21 48.98
CA LEU A 41 -5.96 10.63 48.69
C LEU A 41 -5.30 11.05 47.39
N LEU A 42 -4.10 10.53 47.10
CA LEU A 42 -3.40 10.77 45.84
C LEU A 42 -4.26 10.27 44.67
N LYS A 43 -4.73 9.03 44.72
CA LYS A 43 -5.57 8.46 43.65
C LYS A 43 -6.93 9.14 43.52
N LEU A 44 -7.52 9.58 44.63
CA LEU A 44 -8.75 10.37 44.62
C LEU A 44 -8.51 11.75 44.00
N GLY A 45 -7.39 12.41 44.33
CA GLY A 45 -7.01 13.69 43.75
C GLY A 45 -6.73 13.60 42.24
N GLN A 46 -6.05 12.54 41.80
CA GLN A 46 -5.82 12.26 40.38
C GLN A 46 -7.15 12.04 39.63
N ALA A 47 -8.10 11.33 40.23
CA ALA A 47 -9.42 11.10 39.63
C ALA A 47 -10.30 12.37 39.60
N LEU A 48 -10.10 13.30 40.54
CA LEU A 48 -10.79 14.59 40.61
C LEU A 48 -10.10 15.70 39.80
N GLY A 49 -8.91 15.44 39.24
CA GLY A 49 -8.11 16.44 38.53
C GLY A 49 -7.45 17.49 39.43
N THR A 50 -7.37 17.25 40.74
CA THR A 50 -6.68 18.16 41.68
C THR A 50 -5.18 17.84 41.81
N GLU A 51 -4.76 16.65 41.38
CA GLU A 51 -3.37 16.19 41.38
C GLU A 51 -3.02 15.72 39.98
N GLU A 52 -1.80 16.02 39.51
CA GLU A 52 -1.31 15.52 38.23
C GLU A 52 -1.05 14.01 38.29
N GLU A 53 -1.41 13.31 37.21
CA GLU A 53 -1.03 11.92 36.99
C GLU A 53 -0.22 11.82 35.70
N ALA A 54 1.07 11.54 35.85
CA ALA A 54 1.91 11.22 34.70
C ALA A 54 1.49 9.87 34.12
N ILE A 55 1.14 9.85 32.83
CA ILE A 55 0.90 8.61 32.10
C ILE A 55 2.26 8.05 31.71
N THR A 56 2.63 6.90 32.27
CA THR A 56 3.79 6.15 31.80
C THR A 56 3.37 5.38 30.54
N PRO A 57 3.87 5.72 29.34
CA PRO A 57 3.52 4.98 28.15
C PRO A 57 4.07 3.55 28.25
N LEU A 58 3.23 2.57 27.92
CA LEU A 58 3.70 1.20 27.72
C LEU A 58 4.51 1.16 26.42
N VAL A 59 5.83 1.12 26.53
CA VAL A 59 6.71 0.97 25.37
C VAL A 59 6.86 -0.51 25.08
N LEU A 60 6.23 -0.98 24.01
CA LEU A 60 6.44 -2.35 23.52
C LEU A 60 7.85 -2.44 22.95
N VAL A 61 8.63 -3.40 23.44
CA VAL A 61 9.96 -3.69 22.89
C VAL A 61 9.76 -4.30 21.49
N PRO A 62 10.30 -3.68 20.41
CA PRO A 62 10.20 -4.27 19.09
C PRO A 62 10.87 -5.65 19.09
N PRO A 63 10.23 -6.70 18.57
CA PRO A 63 10.79 -8.06 18.64
C PRO A 63 12.11 -8.17 17.87
N TYR A 64 12.28 -7.38 16.81
CA TYR A 64 13.43 -7.42 15.91
C TYR A 64 14.05 -6.02 15.81
N GLU A 65 14.98 -5.74 16.71
CA GLU A 65 15.77 -4.51 16.73
C GLU A 65 17.24 -4.85 16.94
N GLU A 66 18.09 -4.30 16.09
CA GLU A 66 19.54 -4.37 16.23
C GLU A 66 20.11 -2.98 16.45
N ARG A 67 21.13 -2.88 17.30
CA ARG A 67 21.71 -1.61 17.73
C ARG A 67 23.22 -1.67 17.55
N LEU A 68 23.78 -0.62 16.97
CA LEU A 68 25.21 -0.50 16.75
C LEU A 68 25.70 0.82 17.36
N PRO A 69 26.25 0.79 18.59
CA PRO A 69 26.95 1.94 19.15
C PRO A 69 28.26 2.18 18.39
N CYS A 70 28.57 3.44 18.10
CA CYS A 70 29.80 3.85 17.44
C CYS A 70 30.75 4.43 18.50
N LEU A 71 31.95 3.87 18.61
CA LEU A 71 32.98 4.37 19.53
C LEU A 71 33.41 5.80 19.17
N GLU A 72 33.48 6.08 17.86
CA GLU A 72 33.69 7.41 17.32
C GLU A 72 32.47 7.82 16.48
N PRO A 73 32.02 9.09 16.57
CA PRO A 73 30.88 9.58 15.81
C PRO A 73 31.11 9.46 14.31
N ILE A 74 30.26 8.67 13.63
CA ILE A 74 30.40 8.47 12.18
C ILE A 74 29.81 9.65 11.40
N ARG A 75 30.54 10.12 10.39
CA ARG A 75 30.15 11.26 9.55
C ARG A 75 30.25 10.98 8.05
N THR A 76 30.96 9.93 7.66
CA THR A 76 31.19 9.60 6.26
C THR A 76 30.12 8.63 5.75
N LYS A 77 29.79 8.78 4.46
CA LYS A 77 28.89 7.87 3.75
C LYS A 77 29.34 6.41 3.89
N THR A 78 30.63 6.15 3.70
CA THR A 78 31.22 4.81 3.79
C THR A 78 31.08 4.20 5.18
N ALA A 79 31.26 4.97 6.25
CA ALA A 79 31.08 4.48 7.61
C ALA A 79 29.61 4.15 7.90
N ILE A 80 28.67 4.97 7.41
CA ILE A 80 27.23 4.71 7.53
C ILE A 80 26.85 3.44 6.75
N GLU A 81 27.38 3.25 5.55
CA GLU A 81 27.15 2.04 4.75
C GLU A 81 27.66 0.78 5.46
N ILE A 82 28.88 0.80 5.98
CA ILE A 82 29.45 -0.32 6.76
C ILE A 82 28.58 -0.62 7.99
N ALA A 83 28.11 0.42 8.69
CA ALA A 83 27.27 0.26 9.85
C ALA A 83 25.90 -0.34 9.51
N ILE A 84 25.28 0.08 8.40
CA ILE A 84 24.02 -0.49 7.90
C ILE A 84 24.22 -1.96 7.53
N THR A 85 25.30 -2.31 6.84
CA THR A 85 25.60 -3.70 6.47
C THR A 85 25.72 -4.58 7.71
N LYS A 86 26.46 -4.15 8.73
CA LYS A 86 26.58 -4.90 10.00
C LYS A 86 25.23 -5.11 10.69
N LEU A 87 24.40 -4.07 10.76
CA LEU A 87 23.06 -4.17 11.35
C LEU A 87 22.16 -5.13 10.55
N LEU A 88 22.25 -5.08 9.22
CA LEU A 88 21.51 -6.00 8.35
C LEU A 88 21.98 -7.44 8.51
N GLU A 89 23.28 -7.70 8.62
CA GLU A 89 23.82 -9.05 8.84
C GLU A 89 23.27 -9.67 10.12
N LEU A 90 23.30 -8.94 11.23
CA LEU A 90 22.75 -9.38 12.52
C LEU A 90 21.25 -9.66 12.43
N LEU A 91 20.49 -8.69 11.90
CA LEU A 91 19.05 -8.79 11.80
C LEU A 91 18.61 -9.92 10.86
N CYS A 92 19.24 -10.03 9.68
CA CYS A 92 18.89 -11.04 8.68
C CYS A 92 19.26 -12.44 9.14
N LEU A 93 20.35 -12.61 9.89
CA LEU A 93 20.69 -13.90 10.50
C LEU A 93 19.58 -14.35 11.45
N ARG A 94 19.09 -13.45 12.31
CA ARG A 94 18.00 -13.79 13.23
C ARG A 94 16.70 -14.09 12.48
N LEU A 95 16.32 -13.25 11.52
CA LEU A 95 15.12 -13.47 10.71
C LEU A 95 15.17 -14.80 9.96
N SER A 96 16.32 -15.15 9.36
CA SER A 96 16.47 -16.42 8.63
C SER A 96 16.37 -17.64 9.55
N THR A 97 16.94 -17.58 10.77
CA THR A 97 16.82 -18.68 11.75
C THR A 97 15.39 -18.92 12.20
N GLU A 98 14.55 -17.88 12.19
CA GLU A 98 13.14 -17.95 12.57
C GLU A 98 12.21 -18.20 11.36
N GLY A 99 12.76 -18.38 10.15
CA GLY A 99 11.98 -18.58 8.92
C GLY A 99 11.21 -17.32 8.47
N LEU A 100 11.66 -16.15 8.89
CA LEU A 100 11.03 -14.85 8.64
C LEU A 100 11.84 -14.02 7.63
N GLY A 101 11.17 -13.00 7.09
CA GLY A 101 11.76 -12.04 6.18
C GLY A 101 11.19 -10.65 6.42
N LEU A 102 12.02 -9.65 6.15
CA LEU A 102 11.69 -8.25 6.33
C LEU A 102 10.66 -7.79 5.29
N ARG A 103 9.65 -7.06 5.75
CA ARG A 103 8.67 -6.32 4.90
C ARG A 103 8.83 -4.80 5.02
N HIS A 104 9.09 -4.32 6.24
CA HIS A 104 9.35 -2.90 6.50
C HIS A 104 10.42 -2.76 7.59
N ALA A 105 11.44 -1.93 7.32
CA ALA A 105 12.45 -1.57 8.31
C ALA A 105 12.59 -0.06 8.44
N VAL A 106 12.96 0.36 9.64
CA VAL A 106 13.30 1.74 9.98
C VAL A 106 14.72 1.76 10.53
N LEU A 107 15.59 2.55 9.91
CA LEU A 107 16.92 2.86 10.42
C LEU A 107 16.87 4.24 11.09
N LYS A 108 17.31 4.30 12.34
CA LYS A 108 17.41 5.51 13.16
C LYS A 108 18.87 5.77 13.49
N GLY A 109 19.34 6.99 13.21
CA GLY A 109 20.67 7.46 13.61
C GLY A 109 20.55 8.57 14.65
N TYR A 110 21.02 8.30 15.86
CA TYR A 110 21.10 9.26 16.97
C TYR A 110 22.42 10.01 16.88
N ARG A 111 22.34 11.34 16.86
CA ARG A 111 23.48 12.24 16.72
C ARG A 111 23.92 12.78 18.08
N LEU A 112 25.18 13.21 18.14
CA LEU A 112 25.76 13.87 19.31
C LEU A 112 25.00 15.11 19.79
N ASP A 113 24.31 15.82 18.89
CA ASP A 113 23.51 17.02 19.23
C ASP A 113 22.10 16.67 19.71
N GLY A 114 21.82 15.41 20.03
CA GLY A 114 20.51 14.91 20.47
C GLY A 114 19.48 14.83 19.34
N LYS A 115 19.85 15.13 18.09
CA LYS A 115 18.95 15.03 16.94
C LYS A 115 18.87 13.59 16.42
N LEU A 116 17.73 13.26 15.85
CA LEU A 116 17.46 11.98 15.22
C LEU A 116 17.41 12.13 13.70
N THR A 117 18.06 11.21 13.00
CA THR A 117 17.86 10.98 11.56
C THR A 117 17.14 9.66 11.37
N GLN A 118 16.26 9.58 10.38
CA GLN A 118 15.47 8.38 10.13
C GLN A 118 15.31 8.13 8.64
N VAL A 119 15.53 6.89 8.23
CA VAL A 119 15.19 6.39 6.89
C VAL A 119 14.45 5.07 6.99
N GLN A 120 13.60 4.78 6.01
CA GLN A 120 12.75 3.59 6.02
C GLN A 120 12.84 2.88 4.68
N ILE A 121 12.74 1.56 4.68
CA ILE A 121 12.66 0.75 3.46
C ILE A 121 11.48 -0.21 3.55
N GLY A 122 10.94 -0.58 2.39
CA GLY A 122 9.92 -1.62 2.28
C GLY A 122 10.30 -2.57 1.15
N THR A 123 9.91 -3.83 1.29
CA THR A 123 10.04 -4.84 0.24
C THR A 123 8.65 -5.20 -0.29
N ASN A 124 8.60 -5.92 -1.41
CA ASN A 124 7.38 -6.47 -1.99
C ASN A 124 7.15 -7.95 -1.60
N GLN A 125 8.22 -8.69 -1.30
CA GLN A 125 8.20 -10.02 -0.69
C GLN A 125 9.06 -10.05 0.59
N PRO A 126 8.75 -10.93 1.57
CA PRO A 126 9.58 -11.09 2.76
C PRO A 126 11.01 -11.47 2.36
N SER A 127 11.99 -10.70 2.82
CA SER A 127 13.39 -10.92 2.44
C SER A 127 14.33 -10.84 3.63
N HIS A 128 15.28 -11.77 3.71
CA HIS A 128 16.42 -11.72 4.62
C HIS A 128 17.76 -11.66 3.86
N LEU A 129 17.75 -11.20 2.60
CA LEU A 129 18.97 -11.08 1.79
C LEU A 129 19.63 -9.73 2.04
N VAL A 130 20.76 -9.74 2.76
CA VAL A 130 21.54 -8.53 3.09
C VAL A 130 21.86 -7.67 1.86
N PRO A 131 22.37 -8.22 0.73
CA PRO A 131 22.72 -7.40 -0.43
C PRO A 131 21.52 -6.69 -1.07
N HIS A 132 20.33 -7.31 -1.01
CA HIS A 132 19.09 -6.71 -1.50
C HIS A 132 18.65 -5.55 -0.61
N LEU A 133 18.54 -5.80 0.70
CA LEU A 133 18.11 -4.79 1.66
C LEU A 133 19.07 -3.60 1.74
N PHE A 134 20.37 -3.86 1.64
CA PHE A 134 21.39 -2.81 1.59
C PHE A 134 21.17 -1.88 0.39
N LYS A 135 20.92 -2.41 -0.81
CA LYS A 135 20.65 -1.59 -2.01
C LYS A 135 19.44 -0.66 -1.81
N LEU A 136 18.44 -1.07 -1.04
CA LEU A 136 17.29 -0.21 -0.73
C LEU A 136 17.67 0.94 0.22
N PHE A 137 18.54 0.67 1.19
CA PHE A 137 19.07 1.71 2.06
C PHE A 137 20.05 2.63 1.33
N GLU A 138 20.89 2.10 0.44
CA GLU A 138 21.88 2.84 -0.35
C GLU A 138 21.24 4.01 -1.10
N LEU A 139 20.06 3.79 -1.69
CA LEU A 139 19.26 4.84 -2.34
C LEU A 139 18.89 6.01 -1.41
N LYS A 140 18.85 5.76 -0.09
CA LYS A 140 18.45 6.72 0.94
C LYS A 140 19.62 7.19 1.81
N VAL A 141 20.82 6.61 1.70
CA VAL A 141 21.98 7.03 2.51
C VAL A 141 22.29 8.52 2.31
N ALA A 142 22.14 9.03 1.08
CA ALA A 142 22.34 10.45 0.79
C ALA A 142 21.39 11.40 1.57
N SER A 143 20.24 10.89 2.03
CA SER A 143 19.30 11.67 2.85
C SER A 143 19.62 11.67 4.35
N ILE A 144 20.54 10.80 4.79
CA ILE A 144 21.00 10.76 6.17
C ILE A 144 21.98 11.92 6.38
N ALA A 145 21.58 12.89 7.20
CA ALA A 145 22.42 14.04 7.54
C ALA A 145 23.11 13.84 8.89
N PRO A 146 24.37 13.34 8.94
CA PRO A 146 25.04 12.98 10.19
C PRO A 146 25.42 14.19 11.05
N GLY A 147 25.54 15.40 10.48
CA GLY A 147 25.86 16.62 11.21
C GLY A 147 27.18 16.53 11.98
N LEU A 148 27.10 16.61 13.32
CA LEU A 148 28.27 16.46 14.21
C LEU A 148 28.78 15.02 14.32
N GLY A 149 27.97 14.04 13.89
CA GLY A 149 28.29 12.62 13.91
C GLY A 149 27.20 11.81 14.59
N ILE A 150 27.02 10.59 14.09
CA ILE A 150 26.07 9.61 14.62
C ILE A 150 26.82 8.73 15.62
N GLU A 151 26.32 8.64 16.84
CA GLU A 151 26.90 7.83 17.93
C GLU A 151 26.21 6.47 18.08
N LEU A 152 24.98 6.35 17.57
CA LEU A 152 24.19 5.13 17.65
C LEU A 152 23.31 4.99 16.42
N LEU A 153 23.41 3.84 15.76
CA LEU A 153 22.46 3.40 14.74
C LEU A 153 21.57 2.28 15.30
N VAL A 154 20.29 2.37 15.01
CA VAL A 154 19.29 1.38 15.41
C VAL A 154 18.48 0.97 14.18
N LEU A 155 18.50 -0.31 13.87
CA LEU A 155 17.70 -0.89 12.79
C LEU A 155 16.56 -1.71 13.39
N THR A 156 15.33 -1.29 13.13
CA THR A 156 14.13 -1.96 13.63
C THR A 156 13.33 -2.54 12.46
N ALA A 157 13.06 -3.84 12.49
CA ALA A 157 12.12 -4.48 11.58
C ALA A 157 10.69 -4.33 12.13
N THR A 158 10.01 -3.28 11.66
CA THR A 158 8.64 -2.95 12.08
C THR A 158 7.57 -3.88 11.52
N LYS A 159 7.87 -4.56 10.40
CA LYS A 159 6.99 -5.59 9.83
C LYS A 159 7.82 -6.73 9.26
N VAL A 160 7.51 -7.95 9.69
CA VAL A 160 8.11 -9.20 9.22
C VAL A 160 7.01 -10.17 8.84
N GLU A 161 7.29 -11.03 7.87
CA GLU A 161 6.37 -12.09 7.41
C GLU A 161 7.17 -13.39 7.18
N PRO A 162 6.54 -14.57 7.30
CA PRO A 162 7.20 -15.84 6.98
C PRO A 162 7.74 -15.87 5.56
N VAL A 163 8.97 -16.37 5.39
CA VAL A 163 9.55 -16.63 4.07
C VAL A 163 9.12 -18.03 3.66
N LEU A 164 8.24 -18.10 2.65
CA LEU A 164 7.92 -19.37 2.00
C LEU A 164 9.08 -19.71 1.06
N ILE A 165 9.88 -20.71 1.44
CA ILE A 165 10.89 -21.28 0.56
C ILE A 165 10.14 -22.11 -0.49
N HIS A 166 9.80 -21.48 -1.61
CA HIS A 166 9.30 -22.21 -2.76
C HIS A 166 10.45 -23.01 -3.37
N GLN A 167 10.26 -24.32 -3.50
CA GLN A 167 11.22 -25.19 -4.17
C GLN A 167 11.48 -24.64 -5.58
N GLU A 168 12.74 -24.31 -5.87
CA GLU A 168 13.16 -23.97 -7.23
C GLU A 168 12.77 -25.14 -8.13
N LYS A 169 11.92 -24.87 -9.12
CA LYS A 169 11.52 -25.90 -10.09
C LYS A 169 12.80 -26.39 -10.77
N LEU A 170 13.12 -27.68 -10.60
CA LEU A 170 14.27 -28.35 -11.24
C LEU A 170 14.27 -28.21 -12.77
N TRP A 171 13.10 -27.90 -13.35
CA TRP A 171 12.90 -27.67 -14.77
C TRP A 171 12.63 -26.20 -14.99
N ASN A 172 13.39 -25.55 -15.88
CA ASN A 172 13.29 -24.15 -16.31
C ASN A 172 11.86 -23.75 -16.75
N GLY A 173 10.96 -23.57 -15.80
CA GLY A 173 9.74 -22.81 -15.99
C GLY A 173 10.11 -21.34 -16.06
N LYS A 174 9.52 -20.59 -16.98
CA LYS A 174 9.69 -19.13 -17.03
C LYS A 174 9.42 -18.57 -15.63
N PRO A 175 10.32 -17.76 -15.06
CA PRO A 175 10.12 -17.18 -13.74
C PRO A 175 8.79 -16.42 -13.74
N GLY A 176 7.89 -16.83 -12.84
CA GLY A 176 6.60 -16.19 -12.65
C GLY A 176 6.70 -14.99 -11.71
N LEU A 177 5.55 -14.53 -11.22
CA LEU A 177 5.48 -13.45 -10.22
C LEU A 177 6.14 -13.81 -8.88
N GLU A 178 6.39 -15.10 -8.64
CA GLU A 178 7.06 -15.63 -7.46
C GLU A 178 8.59 -15.54 -7.54
N ASP A 179 9.15 -15.08 -8.67
CA ASP A 179 10.60 -14.90 -8.81
C ASP A 179 11.12 -13.79 -7.89
N GLN A 180 12.04 -14.16 -7.00
CA GLN A 180 12.73 -13.22 -6.12
C GLN A 180 13.44 -12.11 -6.90
N SER A 181 13.99 -12.41 -8.08
CA SER A 181 14.70 -11.43 -8.91
C SER A 181 13.77 -10.30 -9.39
N LEU A 182 12.53 -10.65 -9.74
CA LEU A 182 11.49 -9.71 -10.12
C LEU A 182 11.07 -8.86 -8.91
N ALA A 183 10.81 -9.49 -7.76
CA ALA A 183 10.48 -8.76 -6.54
C ALA A 183 11.57 -7.74 -6.16
N GLN A 184 12.84 -8.13 -6.26
CA GLN A 184 13.99 -7.24 -6.01
C GLN A 184 14.09 -6.09 -7.03
N LEU A 185 13.75 -6.35 -8.29
CA LEU A 185 13.67 -5.30 -9.31
C LEU A 185 12.57 -4.28 -8.99
N LEU A 186 11.37 -4.77 -8.66
CA LEU A 186 10.22 -3.92 -8.33
C LEU A 186 10.49 -3.07 -7.09
N ASP A 187 11.14 -3.63 -6.06
CA ASP A 187 11.55 -2.88 -4.86
C ASP A 187 12.50 -1.73 -5.19
N ARG A 188 13.50 -1.98 -6.05
CA ARG A 188 14.44 -0.94 -6.49
C ARG A 188 13.78 0.14 -7.33
N LEU A 189 12.86 -0.24 -8.22
CA LEU A 189 12.10 0.73 -9.03
C LEU A 189 11.18 1.57 -8.15
N ALA A 190 10.46 0.95 -7.21
CA ALA A 190 9.61 1.64 -6.25
C ALA A 190 10.42 2.60 -5.36
N GLY A 191 11.64 2.21 -4.96
CA GLY A 191 12.55 3.07 -4.21
C GLY A 191 13.01 4.33 -4.96
N LYS A 192 13.06 4.29 -6.30
CA LYS A 192 13.50 5.41 -7.15
C LYS A 192 12.36 6.29 -7.65
N ILE A 193 11.27 5.68 -8.14
CA ILE A 193 10.18 6.37 -8.85
C ILE A 193 8.93 6.50 -7.96
N GLY A 194 8.93 5.83 -6.82
CA GLY A 194 7.79 5.76 -5.90
C GLY A 194 6.90 4.54 -6.18
N PRO A 195 6.22 4.02 -5.15
CA PRO A 195 5.41 2.80 -5.26
C PRO A 195 4.18 2.97 -6.18
N GLN A 196 3.66 4.20 -6.33
CA GLN A 196 2.45 4.49 -7.11
C GLN A 196 2.67 4.45 -8.64
N ALA A 197 3.93 4.49 -9.08
CA ALA A 197 4.29 4.44 -10.49
C ALA A 197 4.20 3.01 -11.06
N ILE A 198 4.24 1.99 -10.20
CA ILE A 198 4.16 0.58 -10.60
C ILE A 198 2.74 0.12 -10.35
N ARG A 199 2.06 -0.32 -11.42
CA ARG A 199 0.70 -0.85 -11.35
C ARG A 199 0.65 -2.22 -12.00
N ARG A 200 -0.05 -3.13 -11.35
CA ARG A 200 -0.44 -4.41 -11.94
C ARG A 200 -1.96 -4.42 -12.01
N TYR A 201 -2.50 -4.89 -13.12
CA TYR A 201 -3.95 -5.02 -13.31
C TYR A 201 -4.34 -6.48 -13.30
N LEU A 202 -5.52 -6.77 -12.76
CA LEU A 202 -6.16 -8.07 -12.78
C LEU A 202 -7.48 -7.97 -13.57
N PRO A 203 -7.89 -9.05 -14.24
CA PRO A 203 -9.18 -9.09 -14.88
C PRO A 203 -10.27 -9.05 -13.83
N GLN A 204 -11.36 -8.39 -14.17
CA GLN A 204 -12.57 -8.32 -13.39
C GLN A 204 -13.74 -8.72 -14.29
N ALA A 205 -14.59 -9.64 -13.84
CA ALA A 205 -15.75 -10.13 -14.60
C ALA A 205 -16.86 -9.07 -14.77
N GLN A 206 -16.53 -7.99 -15.47
CA GLN A 206 -17.43 -6.90 -15.85
C GLN A 206 -17.32 -6.69 -17.35
N TYR A 207 -18.46 -6.61 -18.03
CA TYR A 207 -18.53 -6.45 -19.49
C TYR A 207 -18.19 -5.03 -19.92
N TRP A 208 -18.38 -4.05 -19.03
CA TRP A 208 -18.09 -2.66 -19.35
C TRP A 208 -16.56 -2.44 -19.45
N PRO A 209 -16.02 -1.95 -20.58
CA PRO A 209 -14.58 -1.96 -20.83
C PRO A 209 -13.76 -1.18 -19.80
N GLU A 210 -14.28 -0.04 -19.33
CA GLU A 210 -13.62 0.79 -18.31
C GLU A 210 -13.57 0.13 -16.93
N ARG A 211 -14.28 -0.99 -16.73
CA ARG A 211 -14.35 -1.72 -15.46
C ARG A 211 -13.97 -3.20 -15.56
N SER A 212 -13.58 -3.66 -16.75
CA SER A 212 -13.13 -5.05 -16.96
C SER A 212 -11.75 -5.34 -16.34
N LEU A 213 -11.13 -4.31 -15.76
CA LEU A 213 -9.81 -4.34 -15.15
C LEU A 213 -9.83 -3.61 -13.82
N ARG A 214 -9.09 -4.12 -12.85
CA ARG A 214 -8.84 -3.44 -11.58
C ARG A 214 -7.37 -3.46 -11.21
N PRO A 215 -6.88 -2.42 -10.52
CA PRO A 215 -5.54 -2.47 -9.94
C PRO A 215 -5.47 -3.59 -8.90
N ALA A 216 -4.38 -4.36 -8.95
CA ALA A 216 -4.05 -5.33 -7.92
C ALA A 216 -3.57 -4.59 -6.65
N VAL A 217 -4.02 -5.07 -5.49
CA VAL A 217 -3.59 -4.60 -4.17
C VAL A 217 -2.20 -5.11 -3.83
N SER A 218 -1.83 -6.30 -4.33
CA SER A 218 -0.50 -6.88 -4.13
C SER A 218 -0.02 -7.65 -5.36
N LEU A 219 1.28 -7.93 -5.42
CA LEU A 219 1.88 -8.73 -6.49
C LEU A 219 1.41 -10.19 -6.49
N ASN A 220 1.07 -10.72 -5.32
CA ASN A 220 0.67 -12.11 -5.16
C ASN A 220 -0.84 -12.31 -5.28
N GLU A 221 -1.61 -11.23 -5.41
CA GLU A 221 -3.04 -11.33 -5.61
C GLU A 221 -3.35 -12.12 -6.89
N GLN A 222 -4.23 -13.10 -6.79
CA GLN A 222 -4.67 -13.85 -7.95
C GLN A 222 -6.12 -13.49 -8.22
N SER A 223 -6.49 -13.47 -9.51
CA SER A 223 -7.89 -13.39 -9.91
C SER A 223 -8.32 -14.77 -10.36
N GLU A 224 -9.51 -15.18 -9.93
CA GLU A 224 -10.19 -16.35 -10.48
C GLU A 224 -10.74 -16.05 -11.88
N ASP A 225 -10.94 -14.76 -12.18
CA ASP A 225 -11.39 -14.31 -13.49
C ASP A 225 -10.30 -14.52 -14.54
N ILE A 226 -10.73 -14.98 -15.71
CA ILE A 226 -9.85 -15.23 -16.85
C ILE A 226 -9.82 -14.00 -17.74
N TRP A 227 -8.65 -13.66 -18.27
CA TRP A 227 -8.53 -12.65 -19.33
C TRP A 227 -9.35 -13.05 -20.55
N GLN A 228 -10.31 -12.21 -20.93
CA GLN A 228 -11.10 -12.44 -22.14
C GLN A 228 -10.19 -12.34 -23.37
N SER A 229 -9.96 -13.46 -24.05
CA SER A 229 -9.13 -13.52 -25.26
C SER A 229 -9.94 -13.53 -26.56
N ALA A 230 -11.25 -13.79 -26.48
CA ALA A 230 -12.12 -13.91 -27.65
C ALA A 230 -12.28 -12.58 -28.41
N ASN A 231 -12.42 -11.47 -27.67
CA ASN A 231 -12.57 -10.13 -28.23
C ASN A 231 -11.37 -9.28 -27.78
N PRO A 232 -10.39 -8.99 -28.64
CA PRO A 232 -9.22 -8.22 -28.25
C PRO A 232 -9.64 -6.81 -27.84
N ARG A 233 -9.11 -6.34 -26.70
CA ARG A 233 -9.25 -4.95 -26.25
C ARG A 233 -8.06 -4.13 -26.76
N PRO A 234 -8.22 -2.81 -27.00
CA PRO A 234 -7.12 -1.97 -27.45
C PRO A 234 -6.01 -1.90 -26.39
N ILE A 235 -4.78 -1.66 -26.84
CA ILE A 235 -3.61 -1.50 -25.95
C ILE A 235 -3.70 -0.16 -25.21
N GLU A 236 -4.17 0.86 -25.92
CA GLU A 236 -4.48 2.17 -25.35
C GLU A 236 -5.99 2.35 -25.29
N LEU A 237 -6.53 2.45 -24.07
CA LEU A 237 -7.92 2.78 -23.81
C LEU A 237 -8.03 4.20 -23.27
N LEU A 238 -8.83 5.03 -23.92
CA LEU A 238 -9.10 6.40 -23.49
C LEU A 238 -9.96 6.37 -22.23
N ASN A 239 -9.53 7.10 -21.19
CA ASN A 239 -10.30 7.23 -19.94
C ASN A 239 -11.71 7.80 -20.17
N LYS A 240 -11.87 8.62 -21.21
CA LYS A 240 -13.15 9.15 -21.66
C LYS A 240 -13.22 8.97 -23.17
N PRO A 241 -14.25 8.29 -23.70
CA PRO A 241 -14.45 8.21 -25.13
C PRO A 241 -14.56 9.60 -25.76
N GLU A 242 -13.90 9.80 -26.90
CA GLU A 242 -13.91 11.07 -27.62
C GLU A 242 -14.91 11.02 -28.77
N PRO A 243 -15.74 12.05 -28.97
CA PRO A 243 -16.73 12.06 -30.04
C PRO A 243 -16.05 12.14 -31.41
N ILE A 244 -16.52 11.33 -32.36
CA ILE A 244 -16.05 11.33 -33.75
C ILE A 244 -17.22 11.61 -34.70
N GLN A 245 -16.89 12.23 -35.83
CA GLN A 245 -17.83 12.39 -36.94
C GLN A 245 -17.68 11.20 -37.87
N VAL A 246 -18.78 10.54 -38.21
CA VAL A 246 -18.75 9.38 -39.11
C VAL A 246 -19.65 9.60 -40.30
N THR A 247 -19.27 9.00 -41.42
CA THR A 247 -20.19 8.80 -42.54
C THR A 247 -20.56 7.33 -42.60
N ALA A 248 -21.77 6.99 -42.12
CA ALA A 248 -22.30 5.64 -42.18
C ALA A 248 -23.47 5.59 -43.19
N PRO A 249 -23.46 4.67 -44.17
CA PRO A 249 -24.49 4.59 -45.19
C PRO A 249 -25.84 4.12 -44.64
N ILE A 250 -25.82 3.32 -43.55
CA ILE A 250 -26.98 2.76 -42.86
C ILE A 250 -26.64 2.72 -41.36
N PRO A 251 -27.59 2.97 -40.44
CA PRO A 251 -27.33 2.95 -38.99
C PRO A 251 -26.67 1.68 -38.46
N ASP A 252 -26.87 0.53 -39.12
CA ASP A 252 -26.46 -0.80 -38.65
C ASP A 252 -25.12 -1.26 -39.22
N TYR A 253 -24.52 -0.46 -40.10
CA TYR A 253 -23.26 -0.80 -40.76
C TYR A 253 -22.09 -0.08 -40.09
N PRO A 254 -20.89 -0.68 -40.08
CA PRO A 254 -19.68 0.06 -39.76
C PRO A 254 -19.56 1.30 -40.66
N PRO A 255 -18.99 2.40 -40.13
CA PRO A 255 -18.81 3.61 -40.92
C PRO A 255 -17.89 3.37 -42.12
N LEU A 256 -18.03 4.18 -43.16
CA LEU A 256 -17.12 4.16 -44.33
C LEU A 256 -15.88 5.02 -44.07
N ASN A 257 -16.06 6.08 -43.30
CA ASN A 257 -14.98 6.94 -42.83
C ASN A 257 -15.36 7.58 -41.50
N PHE A 258 -14.34 8.04 -40.78
CA PHE A 258 -14.53 8.89 -39.61
C PHE A 258 -13.49 10.01 -39.57
N ARG A 259 -13.83 11.09 -38.88
CA ARG A 259 -12.95 12.24 -38.63
C ARG A 259 -12.55 12.27 -37.16
N TYR A 260 -11.25 12.25 -36.89
CA TYR A 260 -10.68 12.34 -35.54
C TYR A 260 -9.52 13.32 -35.55
N GLN A 261 -9.49 14.27 -34.61
CA GLN A 261 -8.46 15.33 -34.53
C GLN A 261 -8.19 16.04 -35.87
N ASP A 262 -9.28 16.35 -36.60
CA ASP A 262 -9.28 16.94 -37.94
C ASP A 262 -8.68 16.11 -39.09
N GLU A 263 -8.22 14.88 -38.83
CA GLU A 263 -7.80 13.92 -39.86
C GLU A 263 -8.97 13.02 -40.29
N LEU A 264 -9.07 12.77 -41.61
CA LEU A 264 -10.06 11.87 -42.19
C LEU A 264 -9.45 10.47 -42.35
N HIS A 265 -10.08 9.48 -41.73
CA HIS A 265 -9.70 8.07 -41.82
C HIS A 265 -10.69 7.32 -42.70
N LEU A 266 -10.21 6.81 -43.85
CA LEU A 266 -10.98 5.93 -44.74
C LEU A 266 -10.87 4.50 -44.25
N ILE A 267 -12.00 3.83 -44.04
CA ILE A 267 -12.06 2.50 -43.45
C ILE A 267 -11.97 1.44 -44.55
N LYS A 268 -11.02 0.53 -44.40
CA LYS A 268 -10.78 -0.59 -45.31
C LYS A 268 -11.41 -1.89 -44.81
N LYS A 269 -11.41 -2.11 -43.49
CA LYS A 269 -12.05 -3.27 -42.86
C LYS A 269 -12.73 -2.87 -41.57
N ALA A 270 -13.77 -3.61 -41.22
CA ALA A 270 -14.47 -3.45 -39.96
C ALA A 270 -14.89 -4.83 -39.42
N ASP A 271 -14.81 -4.98 -38.10
CA ASP A 271 -15.28 -6.14 -37.35
C ASP A 271 -16.26 -5.69 -36.26
N GLY A 272 -17.29 -6.49 -35.98
CA GLY A 272 -18.40 -6.18 -35.07
C GLY A 272 -19.80 -6.23 -35.72
N PRO A 273 -20.86 -5.79 -35.01
CA PRO A 273 -20.82 -5.12 -33.70
C PRO A 273 -20.67 -6.08 -32.51
N GLU A 274 -19.82 -5.72 -31.56
CA GLU A 274 -19.89 -6.26 -30.20
C GLU A 274 -20.82 -5.36 -29.37
N ARG A 275 -22.04 -5.83 -29.09
CA ARG A 275 -22.98 -5.12 -28.23
C ARG A 275 -22.64 -5.34 -26.76
N ILE A 276 -22.33 -4.25 -26.07
CA ILE A 276 -22.09 -4.24 -24.63
C ILE A 276 -23.19 -3.40 -23.96
N GLU A 277 -24.03 -4.08 -23.19
CA GLU A 277 -25.02 -3.41 -22.36
C GLU A 277 -24.39 -2.86 -21.08
N ARG A 278 -24.99 -1.80 -20.52
CA ARG A 278 -24.63 -1.36 -19.18
C ARG A 278 -25.12 -2.37 -18.15
N GLU A 279 -24.35 -2.50 -17.09
CA GLU A 279 -24.70 -3.27 -15.91
C GLU A 279 -25.90 -2.62 -15.22
N TRP A 280 -27.11 -3.10 -15.56
CA TRP A 280 -28.39 -2.46 -15.19
C TRP A 280 -28.59 -2.26 -13.68
N TRP A 281 -27.89 -3.05 -12.86
CA TRP A 281 -27.89 -2.94 -11.39
C TRP A 281 -26.98 -1.85 -10.83
N LEU A 282 -26.03 -1.32 -11.62
CA LEU A 282 -25.12 -0.23 -11.21
C LEU A 282 -25.55 1.12 -11.75
N GLU A 283 -25.93 1.16 -13.04
CA GLU A 283 -26.22 2.41 -13.70
C GLU A 283 -27.18 2.19 -14.87
N ARG A 284 -28.21 3.04 -14.96
CA ARG A 284 -29.08 3.08 -16.13
C ARG A 284 -28.38 3.84 -17.25
N GLY A 285 -28.44 3.33 -18.46
CA GLY A 285 -27.99 4.06 -19.64
C GLY A 285 -28.01 3.18 -20.88
N GLU A 286 -27.57 3.76 -21.98
CA GLU A 286 -27.58 3.10 -23.29
C GLU A 286 -26.51 2.01 -23.42
N HIS A 287 -26.80 1.02 -24.26
CA HIS A 287 -25.80 0.06 -24.72
C HIS A 287 -24.82 0.72 -25.69
N ARG A 288 -23.64 0.13 -25.81
CA ARG A 288 -22.61 0.53 -26.77
C ARG A 288 -22.41 -0.60 -27.77
N ASP A 289 -22.54 -0.28 -29.06
CA ASP A 289 -22.21 -1.19 -30.15
C ASP A 289 -20.79 -0.88 -30.62
N TYR A 290 -19.83 -1.73 -30.26
CA TYR A 290 -18.41 -1.56 -30.58
C TYR A 290 -18.03 -2.18 -31.92
N TYR A 291 -17.14 -1.48 -32.63
CA TYR A 291 -16.54 -1.91 -33.89
C TYR A 291 -15.01 -1.76 -33.82
N VAL A 292 -14.29 -2.72 -34.39
CA VAL A 292 -12.85 -2.61 -34.65
C VAL A 292 -12.69 -2.19 -36.10
N LEU A 293 -12.16 -1.00 -36.34
CA LEU A 293 -11.99 -0.43 -37.69
C LEU A 293 -10.52 -0.43 -38.08
N GLU A 294 -10.20 -0.85 -39.30
CA GLU A 294 -8.86 -0.73 -39.90
C GLU A 294 -8.91 0.33 -41.00
N ASP A 295 -8.06 1.35 -40.92
CA ASP A 295 -7.94 2.36 -41.98
C ASP A 295 -7.06 1.89 -43.16
N GLU A 296 -7.00 2.67 -44.24
CA GLU A 296 -6.16 2.34 -45.40
C GLU A 296 -4.65 2.29 -45.09
N LYS A 297 -4.20 2.98 -44.03
CA LYS A 297 -2.81 2.99 -43.56
C LYS A 297 -2.49 1.77 -42.67
N GLY A 298 -3.50 0.98 -42.32
CA GLY A 298 -3.39 -0.20 -41.45
C GLY A 298 -3.53 0.09 -39.95
N ASN A 299 -3.85 1.33 -39.57
CA ASN A 299 -4.11 1.67 -38.17
C ASN A 299 -5.46 1.10 -37.75
N ARG A 300 -5.54 0.61 -36.51
CA ARG A 300 -6.75 -0.03 -36.01
C ARG A 300 -7.34 0.74 -34.83
N TYR A 301 -8.63 1.02 -34.91
CA TYR A 301 -9.35 1.87 -33.97
C TYR A 301 -10.49 1.10 -33.32
N TRP A 302 -10.71 1.36 -32.04
CA TRP A 302 -11.86 0.86 -31.31
C TRP A 302 -12.88 1.97 -31.15
N VAL A 303 -13.98 1.86 -31.89
CA VAL A 303 -15.05 2.86 -31.88
C VAL A 303 -16.36 2.23 -31.42
N PHE A 304 -17.27 3.04 -30.92
CA PHE A 304 -18.62 2.58 -30.65
C PHE A 304 -19.67 3.61 -30.98
N ARG A 305 -20.89 3.11 -31.18
CA ARG A 305 -22.11 3.91 -31.24
C ARG A 305 -22.84 3.84 -29.90
N SER A 306 -23.22 4.99 -29.33
CA SER A 306 -24.13 5.06 -28.18
C SER A 306 -25.56 5.26 -28.67
N GLY A 307 -26.49 4.45 -28.14
CA GLY A 307 -27.93 4.68 -28.24
C GLY A 307 -28.73 3.75 -29.14
N HIS A 308 -30.05 3.78 -28.93
CA HIS A 308 -31.02 2.95 -29.67
C HIS A 308 -31.16 3.41 -31.13
N TYR A 309 -31.38 2.43 -32.01
CA TYR A 309 -31.53 2.61 -33.47
C TYR A 309 -32.57 3.63 -33.93
N GLN A 310 -33.52 4.01 -33.06
CA GLN A 310 -34.69 4.82 -33.42
C GLN A 310 -34.53 6.31 -33.11
N GLU A 311 -33.45 6.73 -32.44
CA GLU A 311 -33.21 8.14 -32.15
C GLU A 311 -32.22 8.76 -33.14
N ARG A 312 -32.57 9.93 -33.70
CA ARG A 312 -31.75 10.74 -34.63
C ARG A 312 -30.40 11.21 -34.06
N ASN A 313 -30.04 10.79 -32.84
CA ASN A 313 -28.90 11.26 -32.06
C ASN A 313 -27.88 10.15 -31.77
N SER A 314 -27.76 9.13 -32.62
CA SER A 314 -26.69 8.14 -32.47
C SER A 314 -25.33 8.83 -32.59
N ARG A 315 -24.59 8.87 -31.48
CA ARG A 315 -23.27 9.49 -31.41
C ARG A 315 -22.21 8.41 -31.48
N TRP A 316 -21.20 8.67 -32.30
CA TRP A 316 -20.05 7.82 -32.44
C TRP A 316 -18.91 8.35 -31.60
N PHE A 317 -18.18 7.44 -30.98
CA PHE A 317 -17.03 7.75 -30.15
C PHE A 317 -15.88 6.82 -30.49
N ILE A 318 -14.67 7.34 -30.41
CA ILE A 318 -13.47 6.54 -30.33
C ILE A 318 -13.16 6.28 -28.86
N HIS A 319 -12.81 5.03 -28.55
CA HIS A 319 -12.53 4.60 -27.18
C HIS A 319 -11.10 4.06 -27.03
N GLY A 320 -10.45 3.62 -28.10
CA GLY A 320 -9.05 3.19 -27.99
C GLY A 320 -8.38 2.85 -29.32
N PHE A 321 -7.11 2.50 -29.22
CA PHE A 321 -6.21 2.26 -30.35
C PHE A 321 -5.56 0.88 -30.23
N PHE A 322 -5.59 0.13 -31.33
CA PHE A 322 -4.86 -1.11 -31.50
C PHE A 322 -3.56 -0.79 -32.27
N ALA A 323 -2.43 -1.25 -31.73
CA ALA A 323 -1.10 -1.01 -32.31
C ALA A 323 -0.95 -1.49 -33.75
#